data_AF-E6QML4-F1
#
_entry.id   AF-E6QML4-F1
#
_cell.length_a   1.000
_cell.length_b   1.000
_cell.length_c   1.000
_cell.angle_alpha   90.00
_cell.angle_beta   90.00
_cell.angle_gamma   90.00
#
_symmetry.space_group_name_H-M   'P 1'
#
loop_
_entity.id
_entity.type
_entity.pdbx_description
1 polymer ?
#
loop_
_entity_poly.entity_id
_entity_poly.type
_entity_poly.pdbx_seq_one_letter_code
_entity_poly.pdbx_strand_id
1 'polypeptide(L)' 'MPKFEDSLRKLEEIVHQLEQGDLALEDSLNLFEEGIRLSAACKHSLDTAEGKVQQLIQQRDGEATVAPFLTEG' A
#
# COMPACT_ATOMS: atom_id res chain seq x y z
N MET A 1 2.65 -8.55 -9.86
CA MET A 1 2.87 -8.87 -8.43
C MET A 1 1.58 -9.50 -7.92
N PRO A 2 1.41 -10.83 -8.06
CA PRO A 2 0.09 -11.45 -7.97
C PRO A 2 -0.62 -11.14 -6.64
N LYS A 3 0.12 -11.19 -5.52
CA LYS A 3 -0.42 -10.83 -4.20
C LYS A 3 -0.93 -9.38 -4.09
N PHE A 4 -0.28 -8.42 -4.73
CA PHE A 4 -0.73 -7.02 -4.72
C PHE A 4 -2.00 -6.86 -5.53
N GLU A 5 -2.02 -7.41 -6.74
CA GLU A 5 -3.18 -7.33 -7.65
C GLU A 5 -4.41 -8.02 -7.04
N ASP A 6 -4.22 -9.15 -6.36
CA ASP A 6 -5.31 -9.85 -5.66
C ASP A 6 -5.82 -9.06 -4.44
N SER A 7 -4.92 -8.46 -3.64
CA SER A 7 -5.31 -7.60 -2.52
C SER A 7 -6.04 -6.34 -2.99
N LEU A 8 -5.60 -5.73 -4.10
CA LEU A 8 -6.22 -4.55 -4.68
C LEU A 8 -7.62 -4.88 -5.22
N ARG A 9 -7.76 -5.98 -5.97
CA ARG A 9 -9.07 -6.42 -6.49
C ARG A 9 -10.06 -6.67 -5.35
N LYS A 10 -9.63 -7.34 -4.28
CA LYS A 10 -10.49 -7.60 -3.13
C LYS A 10 -10.88 -6.30 -2.40
N LEU A 11 -9.97 -5.33 -2.32
CA LEU A 11 -10.27 -4.02 -1.74
C LEU A 11 -11.33 -3.28 -2.58
N GLU A 12 -11.22 -3.31 -3.90
CA GLU A 12 -12.22 -2.71 -4.82
C GLU A 12 -13.60 -3.36 -4.64
N GLU A 13 -13.66 -4.68 -4.52
CA GLU A 13 -14.91 -5.42 -4.25
C GLU A 13 -15.54 -5.03 -2.91
N ILE A 14 -14.73 -4.81 -1.87
CA ILE A 14 -15.21 -4.37 -0.56
C ILE A 14 -15.76 -2.95 -0.63
N VAL A 15 -15.02 -2.02 -1.27
CA VAL A 15 -15.48 -0.64 -1.45
C VAL A 15 -16.82 -0.63 -2.19
N HIS A 16 -16.93 -1.40 -3.27
CA HIS A 16 -18.17 -1.51 -4.03
C HIS A 16 -19.35 -1.99 -3.17
N GLN A 17 -19.15 -3.02 -2.35
CA GLN A 17 -20.19 -3.53 -1.45
C GLN A 17 -20.59 -2.51 -0.37
N LEU A 18 -19.63 -1.77 0.18
CA LEU A 18 -19.91 -0.73 1.17
C LEU A 18 -20.69 0.45 0.55
N GLU A 19 -20.40 0.81 -0.70
CA GLU A 19 -21.09 1.89 -1.42
C GLU A 19 -22.53 1.55 -1.81
N GLN A 20 -22.86 0.27 -1.96
CA GLN A 20 -24.24 -0.16 -2.25
C GLN A 20 -25.18 0.16 -1.07
N GLY A 21 -24.70 0.07 0.18
CA GLY A 21 -25.46 0.46 1.36
C GLY A 21 -26.55 -0.53 1.80
N ASP A 22 -26.59 -1.73 1.19
CA ASP A 22 -27.62 -2.75 1.42
C ASP A 22 -27.28 -3.72 2.56
N LEU A 23 -26.17 -3.47 3.25
CA LEU A 23 -25.57 -4.36 4.24
C LEU A 23 -26.08 -4.08 5.66
N ALA A 24 -26.13 -5.12 6.48
CA ALA A 24 -26.29 -4.93 7.92
C ALA A 24 -25.08 -4.18 8.49
N LEU A 25 -25.30 -3.49 9.63
CA LEU A 25 -24.24 -2.72 10.29
C LEU A 25 -23.02 -3.58 10.65
N GLU A 26 -23.26 -4.79 11.16
CA GLU A 26 -22.19 -5.73 11.53
C GLU A 26 -21.36 -6.16 10.32
N ASP A 27 -22.02 -6.48 9.20
CA ASP A 27 -21.34 -6.83 7.95
C ASP A 27 -20.54 -5.66 7.38
N SER A 28 -21.09 -4.45 7.48
CA SER A 28 -20.43 -3.21 7.05
C SER A 28 -19.15 -2.94 7.86
N LEU A 29 -19.19 -3.19 9.17
CA LEU A 29 -18.02 -3.06 10.04
C LEU A 29 -16.95 -4.11 9.71
N ASN A 30 -17.35 -5.37 9.50
CA ASN A 30 -16.44 -6.45 9.12
C ASN A 30 -15.73 -6.15 7.79
N LEU A 31 -16.48 -5.72 6.78
CA LEU A 31 -15.94 -5.34 5.47
C LEU A 31 -15.03 -4.12 5.58
N PHE A 32 -15.39 -3.13 6.39
CA PHE A 32 -14.54 -1.96 6.63
C PHE A 32 -13.19 -2.35 7.25
N GLU A 33 -13.19 -3.18 8.29
CA GLU A 33 -11.96 -3.68 8.92
C GLU A 33 -11.09 -4.47 7.95
N GLU A 34 -11.69 -5.29 7.10
CA GLU A 34 -10.97 -6.00 6.04
C GLU A 34 -10.39 -5.04 5.00
N GLY A 35 -11.15 -4.03 4.58
CA GLY A 35 -10.70 -2.98 3.67
C GLY A 35 -9.48 -2.22 4.20
N ILE A 36 -9.47 -1.87 5.50
CA ILE A 36 -8.32 -1.23 6.13
C ILE A 36 -7.09 -2.13 6.09
N ARG A 37 -7.23 -3.43 6.40
CA ARG A 37 -6.12 -4.40 6.35
C ARG A 37 -5.56 -4.55 4.93
N LEU A 38 -6.42 -4.67 3.93
CA LEU A 38 -6.01 -4.78 2.53
C LEU A 38 -5.31 -3.51 2.03
N SER A 39 -5.85 -2.33 2.38
CA SER A 39 -5.24 -1.04 2.05
C SER A 39 -3.81 -0.93 2.60
N ALA A 40 -3.61 -1.31 3.86
CA ALA A 40 -2.28 -1.35 4.49
C ALA A 40 -1.33 -2.32 3.77
N ALA A 41 -1.82 -3.50 3.37
CA ALA A 41 -1.02 -4.49 2.63
C ALA A 41 -0.62 -4.00 1.23
N CYS A 42 -1.54 -3.32 0.53
CA CYS A 42 -1.27 -2.69 -0.76
C CYS A 42 -0.17 -1.62 -0.63
N LYS A 43 -0.30 -0.73 0.37
CA LYS A 43 0.71 0.29 0.66
C LYS A 43 2.08 -0.33 0.92
N HIS A 44 2.15 -1.34 1.79
CA HIS A 44 3.42 -2.01 2.11
C HIS A 44 4.08 -2.64 0.88
N SER A 45 3.27 -3.20 -0.03
CA SER A 45 3.77 -3.78 -1.28
C SER A 45 4.37 -2.72 -2.20
N LEU A 46 3.72 -1.55 -2.30
CA LEU A 46 4.21 -0.41 -3.07
C LEU A 46 5.49 0.16 -2.47
N ASP A 47 5.54 0.38 -1.16
CA ASP A 47 6.72 0.87 -0.44
C ASP A 47 7.93 -0.07 -0.67
N THR A 48 7.68 -1.38 -0.62
CA THR A 48 8.71 -2.40 -0.90
C THR A 48 9.21 -2.33 -2.35
N ALA A 49 8.31 -2.14 -3.31
CA ALA A 49 8.66 -2.04 -4.71
C ALA A 49 9.47 -0.76 -4.99
N GLU A 50 9.04 0.38 -4.41
CA GLU A 50 9.75 1.66 -4.50
C GLU A 50 11.16 1.54 -3.92
N GLY A 51 11.31 0.95 -2.73
CA GLY A 51 12.63 0.74 -2.11
C GLY A 51 13.59 -0.07 -2.98
N LYS A 52 13.08 -1.12 -3.65
CA LYS A 52 13.88 -1.91 -4.61
C LYS A 52 14.31 -1.08 -5.82
N VAL A 53 13.42 -0.25 -6.36
CA VAL A 53 13.75 0.65 -7.48
C VAL A 53 14.83 1.66 -7.06
N GLN A 54 14.70 2.27 -5.88
CA GLN A 54 15.69 3.20 -5.33
C GLN A 54 17.07 2.55 -5.16
N GLN A 55 17.11 1.31 -4.66
CA GLN A 55 18.35 0.55 -4.53
C GLN A 55 18.99 0.26 -5.89
N LEU A 56 18.21 -0.12 -6.90
CA LEU A 56 18.72 -0.38 -8.25
C LEU A 56 19.27 0.90 -8.90
N ILE A 57 18.63 2.04 -8.68
CA ILE A 57 19.11 3.34 -9.16
C ILE A 57 20.45 3.68 -8.49
N GLN A 58 20.55 3.56 -7.16
CA GLN A 58 21.79 3.82 -6.41
C GLN A 58 22.93 2.89 -6.81
N GLN A 59 22.64 1.61 -7.08
CA GLN A 59 23.64 0.64 -7.54
C GLN A 59 24.13 0.94 -8.96
N ARG A 60 23.26 1.45 -9.84
CA ARG A 60 23.62 1.83 -11.21
C ARG A 60 24.46 3.10 -11.26
N ASP A 61 24.22 4.05 -10.36
CA ASP A 61 24.90 5.35 -10.32
C ASP A 61 26.19 5.39 -9.48
N GLY A 62 26.59 4.29 -8.83
CA GLY A 62 27.91 4.11 -8.21
C GLY A 62 28.42 5.31 -7.38
N GLU A 63 28.14 5.32 -6.07
CA GLU A 63 28.53 6.39 -5.12
C GLU A 63 27.86 7.75 -5.36
N ALA A 64 26.59 7.87 -5.00
CA ALA A 64 26.07 9.14 -4.51
C ALA A 64 25.90 9.03 -2.99
N THR A 65 26.91 9.48 -2.26
CA THR A 65 26.83 9.73 -0.81
C THR A 65 25.58 10.55 -0.52
N VAL A 66 24.56 9.92 0.06
CA VAL A 66 23.42 10.65 0.64
C VAL A 66 23.96 11.29 1.91
N ALA A 67 24.46 12.52 1.77
CA ALA A 67 24.83 13.32 2.93
C ALA A 67 23.55 13.52 3.78
N PRO A 68 23.61 13.33 5.11
CA PRO A 68 22.48 13.63 5.96
C PRO A 68 22.12 15.10 5.82
N PHE A 69 20.84 15.38 5.58
CA PHE A 69 20.33 16.74 5.67
C PHE A 69 20.38 17.17 7.14
N LEU A 70 21.44 17.91 7.50
CA LEU A 70 21.49 18.64 8.76
C LEU A 70 20.53 19.82 8.62
N THR A 71 19.32 19.68 9.16
CA THR A 71 18.51 20.85 9.54
C THR A 71 19.24 21.53 10.69
N GLU A 72 20.00 22.57 10.39
CA GLU A 72 20.44 23.51 11.41
C GLU A 72 19.25 24.34 11.88
N GLY A 73 19.08 24.38 13.22
CA GLY A 73 18.53 25.49 14.01
C GLY A 73 17.19 26.09 13.63
#